data_AF-A0A416I4I4-F1
#
_entry.id   AF-A0A416I4I4-F1
#
_cell.length_a   1.000
_cell.length_b   1.000
_cell.length_c   1.000
_cell.angle_alpha   90.00
_cell.angle_beta   90.00
_cell.angle_gamma   90.00
#
_symmetry.space_group_name_H-M   'P 1'
#
loop_
_entity.id
_entity.type
_entity.pdbx_description
1 polymer ?
#
loop_
_entity_poly.entity_id
_entity_poly.type
_entity_poly.pdbx_seq_one_letter_code
_entity_poly.pdbx_strand_id
1 'polypeptide(L)' 'MKVDADSEDAVVTIELVGGTKGPVTLDDDMNIVLLIKNKDTQSIKVTVDDGKDSATKTYGLTRLILETE' A
#
# COMPACT_ATOMS: atom_id res chain seq x y z
N MET A 1 -5.75 -3.33 5.45
CA MET A 1 -6.07 -2.00 4.88
C MET A 1 -6.81 -2.27 3.59
N LYS A 2 -8.01 -1.71 3.40
CA LYS A 2 -8.78 -1.86 2.16
C LYS A 2 -8.53 -0.62 1.31
N VAL A 3 -8.16 -0.80 0.04
CA VAL A 3 -7.97 0.28 -0.93
C VAL A 3 -9.15 0.21 -1.89
N ASP A 4 -9.93 1.28 -1.98
CA ASP A 4 -11.03 1.42 -2.94
C ASP A 4 -10.49 2.19 -4.16
N ALA A 5 -10.57 1.58 -5.35
CA ALA A 5 -10.26 2.23 -6.61
C ALA A 5 -11.58 2.69 -7.26
N ASP A 6 -11.73 3.99 -7.52
CA ASP A 6 -12.96 4.58 -8.09
C ASP A 6 -13.12 4.31 -9.61
N SER A 7 -12.16 3.64 -10.24
CA SER A 7 -12.20 3.28 -11.67
C SER A 7 -11.83 1.81 -11.85
N GLU A 8 -12.66 1.09 -12.62
CA GLU A 8 -12.55 -0.36 -12.86
C GLU A 8 -11.23 -0.75 -13.57
N ASP A 9 -10.61 0.20 -14.28
CA ASP A 9 -9.35 0.02 -15.00
C ASP A 9 -8.11 0.58 -14.27
N ALA A 10 -8.27 1.11 -13.05
CA ALA A 10 -7.16 1.76 -12.36
C ALA A 10 -6.13 0.74 -11.84
N VAL A 11 -4.86 0.97 -12.19
CA VAL A 11 -3.73 0.19 -11.70
C VAL A 11 -3.35 0.70 -10.32
N VAL A 12 -3.51 -0.15 -9.31
CA VAL A 12 -3.10 0.16 -7.94
C VAL A 12 -1.75 -0.48 -7.66
N THR A 13 -0.76 0.33 -7.26
CA THR A 13 0.55 -0.14 -6.80
C THR A 13 0.78 0.24 -5.35
N ILE A 14 1.30 -0.73 -4.58
CA ILE A 14 1.57 -0.61 -3.16
C ILE A 14 3.06 -0.81 -2.91
N GLU A 15 3.68 0.10 -2.17
CA GLU A 15 5.08 0.03 -1.76
C GLU A 15 5.19 0.16 -0.24
N LEU A 16 5.89 -0.78 0.40
CA LEU A 16 6.30 -0.65 1.79
C LEU A 16 7.58 0.21 1.85
N VAL A 17 7.42 1.50 2.08
CA VAL A 17 8.54 2.43 2.23
C VAL A 17 9.32 2.08 3.49
N GLY A 18 10.64 2.00 3.38
CA GLY A 18 11.52 1.47 4.44
C GLY A 18 11.56 -0.06 4.49
N GLY A 19 10.92 -0.74 3.53
CA GLY A 19 11.10 -2.17 3.25
C GLY A 19 12.27 -2.45 2.30
N THR A 20 12.46 -3.72 1.94
CA THR A 20 13.51 -4.16 0.99
C THR A 20 12.95 -4.52 -0.39
N LYS A 21 11.63 -4.42 -0.56
CA LYS A 21 10.94 -4.75 -1.81
C LYS A 21 10.41 -3.46 -2.43
N GLY A 22 10.47 -3.40 -3.76
CA GLY A 22 9.88 -2.30 -4.51
C GLY A 22 8.35 -2.39 -4.59
N PRO A 23 7.71 -1.49 -5.36
CA PRO A 23 6.27 -1.47 -5.54
C PRO A 23 5.71 -2.78 -6.08
N VAL A 24 4.51 -3.13 -5.66
CA VAL A 24 3.75 -4.32 -6.07
C VAL A 24 2.40 -3.86 -6.61
N THR A 25 2.08 -4.25 -7.84
CA THR A 25 0.75 -4.03 -8.43
C THR A 25 -0.25 -5.01 -7.83
N LEU A 26 -1.43 -4.50 -7.44
CA LEU A 26 -2.54 -5.34 -6.97
C LEU A 26 -3.26 -6.01 -8.14
N ASP A 27 -3.79 -7.19 -7.87
CA ASP A 27 -4.71 -7.90 -8.75
C ASP A 27 -6.17 -7.52 -8.42
N ASP A 28 -7.11 -8.17 -9.11
CA ASP A 28 -8.55 -7.90 -9.04
C ASP A 28 -9.13 -8.10 -7.63
N ASP A 29 -8.49 -8.92 -6.79
CA ASP A 29 -8.90 -9.13 -5.40
C ASP A 29 -8.53 -7.95 -4.49
N MET A 30 -7.63 -7.07 -4.94
CA MET A 30 -7.14 -5.86 -4.25
C MET A 30 -6.60 -6.13 -2.84
N ASN A 31 -6.03 -7.32 -2.61
CA ASN A 31 -5.45 -7.72 -1.32
C ASN A 31 -3.93 -7.87 -1.42
N ILE A 32 -3.23 -7.59 -0.31
CA ILE A 32 -1.78 -7.77 -0.22
C ILE A 32 -1.36 -8.12 1.21
N VAL A 33 -0.31 -8.94 1.33
CA VAL A 33 0.36 -9.23 2.60
C VAL A 33 1.73 -8.56 2.62
N LEU A 34 1.99 -7.75 3.65
CA LEU A 34 3.25 -7.04 3.86
C LEU A 34 3.83 -7.40 5.22
N LEU A 35 5.13 -7.69 5.27
CA LEU A 35 5.85 -7.87 6.53
C LEU A 35 6.31 -6.52 7.08
N ILE A 36 5.66 -6.06 8.15
CA ILE A 36 6.04 -4.83 8.87
C ILE A 36 6.95 -5.22 10.03
N LYS A 37 8.15 -4.64 10.06
CA LYS A 37 9.15 -4.81 11.13
C LYS A 37 9.15 -3.66 12.12
N ASN A 38 8.83 -2.45 11.67
CA ASN A 38 8.82 -1.28 12.52
C ASN A 38 7.79 -0.26 12.01
N LYS A 39 6.74 -0.01 12.79
CA LYS A 39 5.65 0.89 12.44
C LYS A 39 6.03 2.38 12.43
N ASP A 40 7.13 2.74 13.09
CA ASP A 40 7.58 4.13 13.26
C ASP A 40 8.54 4.55 12.14
N THR A 41 9.20 3.58 11.47
CA THR A 41 10.11 3.85 10.34
C THR A 41 9.58 3.38 9.00
N GLN A 42 8.58 2.48 8.98
CA GLN A 42 7.97 2.00 7.76
C GLN A 42 6.61 2.66 7.52
N SER A 43 6.25 2.80 6.25
CA SER A 43 4.96 3.34 5.83
C SER A 43 4.48 2.68 4.54
N ILE A 44 3.19 2.79 4.24
CA ILE A 44 2.61 2.23 3.02
C ILE A 44 2.36 3.39 2.05
N LYS A 45 3.01 3.35 0.90
CA LYS A 45 2.74 4.25 -0.21
C LYS A 45 1.82 3.54 -1.19
N VAL A 46 0.71 4.19 -1.51
CA VAL A 46 -0.29 3.73 -2.47
C VAL A 46 -0.25 4.68 -3.65
N THR A 47 -0.11 4.13 -4.85
CA THR A 47 -0.24 4.86 -6.10
C THR A 47 -1.38 4.25 -6.90
N VAL A 48 -2.31 5.09 -7.35
CA VAL A 48 -3.42 4.71 -8.22
C VAL A 48 -3.21 5.46 -9.52
N ASP A 49 -3.22 4.73 -10.64
CA ASP A 49 -3.03 5.25 -11.98
C ASP A 49 -4.20 4.78 -12.86
N ASP A 50 -4.95 5.72 -13.45
CA ASP A 50 -6.09 5.42 -14.32
C ASP A 50 -5.75 5.51 -15.82
N GLY A 51 -4.45 5.60 -16.15
CA GLY A 51 -3.92 5.76 -17.50
C GLY A 51 -3.93 7.19 -18.02
N LYS A 52 -4.57 8.14 -17.32
CA LYS A 52 -4.59 9.57 -17.64
C LYS A 52 -3.87 10.39 -16.58
N ASP A 53 -4.18 10.10 -15.32
CA ASP A 53 -3.62 10.75 -14.15
C ASP A 53 -3.17 9.71 -13.13
N SER A 54 -2.21 10.10 -12.30
CA SER A 54 -1.75 9.28 -11.18
C SER A 54 -1.85 10.06 -9.87
N ALA A 55 -2.37 9.38 -8.84
CA ALA A 55 -2.44 9.90 -7.48
C ALA A 55 -1.60 9.02 -6.57
N THR A 56 -0.83 9.65 -5.68
CA THR A 56 -0.01 8.94 -4.70
C THR A 56 -0.32 9.43 -3.30
N LYS A 57 -0.45 8.49 -2.36
CA LYS A 57 -0.65 8.79 -0.94
C LYS A 57 0.15 7.85 -0.06
N THR A 58 0.84 8.43 0.92
CA THR A 58 1.62 7.68 1.91
C THR A 58 0.89 7.66 3.24
N TYR A 59 0.76 6.47 3.81
CA TYR A 59 0.05 6.18 5.04
C TYR A 59 1.04 5.70 6.10
N GLY A 60 1.07 6.40 7.24
CA GLY A 60 1.77 5.92 8.43
C GLY A 60 1.04 4.73 9.06
N LEU A 61 1.79 3.90 9.80
CA LEU A 61 1.28 2.67 10.44
C LEU A 61 0.77 2.91 11.86
N THR A 62 0.31 4.14 12.16
CA THR A 62 0.04 4.64 13.52
C THR A 62 -1.12 3.95 14.24
N ARG A 63 -1.98 3.21 13.53
CA ARG A 63 -3.12 2.47 14.10
C ARG A 63 -2.94 0.95 14.08
N LEU A 64 -1.73 0.46 13.76
CA LEU A 64 -1.41 -0.96 13.89
C LEU A 64 -0.77 -1.22 15.25
N ILE A 65 -1.42 -2.07 16.05
CA ILE A 65 -0.84 -2.60 17.28
C ILE A 65 -0.11 -3.88 16.90
N LEU A 66 1.19 -3.92 17.16
CA LEU A 66 1.97 -5.16 17.01
C LEU A 66 1.61 -6.04 18.21
N GLU A 67 0.93 -7.15 17.96
CA GLU A 67 0.76 -8.18 18.99
C GLU A 67 2.13 -8.83 19.22
N THR A 68 2.63 -8.69 20.44
CA THR A 68 3.78 -9.46 20.92
C THR A 68 3.27 -10.76 21.51
N GLU A 69 3.76 -11.90 21.01
CA GLU A 69 3.57 -13.23 21.64
C GLU A 69 4.17 -13.30 23.05
#